data_AF-A0A336L0G0-F1
#
_entry.id   AF-A0A336L0G0-F1
#
_cell.length_a   1.000
_cell.length_b   1.000
_cell.length_c   1.000
_cell.angle_alpha   90.00
_cell.angle_beta   90.00
_cell.angle_gamma   90.00
#
_symmetry.space_group_name_H-M   'P 1'
#
loop_
_entity.id
_entity.type
_entity.pdbx_description
1 polymer ?
#
loop_
_entity_poly.entity_id
_entity_poly.type
_entity_poly.pdbx_seq_one_letter_code
_entity_poly.pdbx_strand_id
1 'polypeptide(L)'
;MIKRIKVHNKNALKDPAYRFPGNYGVEKFLELFSEEDYDAFCLAYMFTYRDFEMGTLGLAWTGDLKNAGGVCEKNGHYRGSLKSLNTGIVTLLNYGKHVPPAVSHVTLAHEIGHNFGSPVMSFLSRFCLKLSLVRTLNGHSNIKCQINPIKIAKPTSPQNACSVLVSLKCPLCFFEPIITYCMGK
;
A
#
# COMPACT_ATOMS: atom_id res chain seq x y z
N MET A 1 8.27 -8.88 7.23
CA MET A 1 7.57 -9.37 8.43
C MET A 1 6.74 -8.23 9.00
N ILE A 2 5.52 -8.50 9.50
CA ILE A 2 4.66 -7.46 10.12
C ILE A 2 5.14 -7.24 11.56
N LYS A 3 5.46 -5.98 11.91
CA LYS A 3 5.99 -5.62 13.24
C LYS A 3 4.90 -5.32 14.28
N ARG A 4 3.76 -4.74 13.86
CA ARG A 4 2.64 -4.38 14.74
C ARG A 4 1.33 -4.42 13.98
N ILE A 5 0.26 -4.90 14.62
CA ILE A 5 -1.12 -4.83 14.13
C ILE A 5 -1.96 -4.11 15.18
N LYS A 6 -2.73 -3.11 14.76
CA LYS A 6 -3.68 -2.37 15.59
C LYS A 6 -5.07 -2.52 14.97
N VAL A 7 -6.01 -3.09 15.71
CA VAL A 7 -7.38 -3.32 15.24
C VAL A 7 -8.33 -2.40 15.98
N HIS A 8 -9.05 -1.57 15.23
CA HIS A 8 -10.12 -0.73 15.75
C HIS A 8 -11.46 -1.47 15.64
N ASN A 9 -12.23 -1.50 16.73
CA ASN A 9 -13.57 -2.06 16.76
C ASN A 9 -14.61 -0.95 17.01
N LYS A 10 -15.89 -1.32 17.12
CA LYS A 10 -17.00 -0.35 17.33
C LYS A 10 -16.84 0.51 18.60
N ASN A 11 -16.11 0.04 19.62
CA ASN A 11 -15.86 0.83 20.83
C ASN A 11 -14.90 1.99 20.59
N ALA A 12 -14.07 1.94 19.54
CA ALA A 12 -13.19 3.05 19.19
C ALA A 12 -13.99 4.32 18.87
N LEU A 13 -15.25 4.21 18.45
CA LEU A 13 -16.12 5.37 18.21
C LEU A 13 -16.46 6.15 19.49
N LYS A 14 -16.27 5.54 20.67
CA LYS A 14 -16.48 6.19 21.97
C LYS A 14 -15.21 6.89 22.47
N ASP A 15 -14.06 6.60 21.87
CA ASP A 15 -12.79 7.17 22.25
C ASP A 15 -12.61 8.54 21.57
N PRO A 16 -12.49 9.65 22.33
CA PRO A 16 -12.21 10.96 21.76
C PRO A 16 -10.90 11.01 20.96
N ALA A 17 -9.95 10.10 21.23
CA ALA A 17 -8.70 10.00 20.48
C ALA A 17 -8.83 9.24 19.14
N TYR A 18 -10.00 8.67 18.83
CA TYR A 18 -10.20 8.00 17.55
C TYR A 18 -10.40 9.00 16.41
N ARG A 19 -9.44 9.03 15.49
CA ARG A 19 -9.34 10.05 14.43
C ARG A 19 -10.02 9.66 13.11
N PHE A 20 -10.67 8.49 13.06
CA PHE A 20 -11.28 7.97 11.84
C PHE A 20 -12.83 7.83 11.91
N PRO A 21 -13.60 8.75 12.52
CA PRO A 21 -15.06 8.70 12.52
C PRO A 21 -15.65 9.14 11.15
N GLY A 22 -16.95 8.95 10.95
CA GLY A 22 -17.65 9.50 9.77
C GLY A 22 -17.18 8.94 8.43
N ASN A 23 -17.40 9.67 7.32
CA ASN A 23 -16.98 9.34 5.96
C ASN A 23 -15.99 10.39 5.45
N TYR A 24 -14.73 9.98 5.23
CA TYR A 24 -13.69 10.82 4.65
C TYR A 24 -13.44 10.41 3.20
N GLY A 25 -13.14 11.40 2.35
CA GLY A 25 -12.54 11.14 1.04
C GLY A 25 -11.17 10.45 1.18
N VAL A 26 -10.76 9.73 0.15
CA VAL A 26 -9.56 8.89 0.15
C VAL A 26 -8.29 9.66 0.53
N GLU A 27 -8.13 10.87 -0.02
CA GLU A 27 -6.98 11.74 0.26
C GLU A 27 -6.95 12.16 1.73
N LYS A 28 -8.07 12.69 2.24
CA LYS A 28 -8.17 13.10 3.65
C LYS A 28 -7.97 11.92 4.60
N PHE A 29 -8.45 10.74 4.24
CA PHE A 29 -8.27 9.53 5.03
C PHE A 29 -6.78 9.13 5.13
N LEU A 30 -6.05 9.16 4.00
CA LEU A 30 -4.60 8.93 4.00
C LEU A 30 -3.86 10.00 4.79
N GLU A 31 -4.23 11.28 4.63
CA GLU A 31 -3.60 12.38 5.38
C GLU A 31 -3.77 12.21 6.89
N LEU A 32 -4.99 11.92 7.37
CA LEU A 32 -5.26 11.66 8.78
C LEU A 32 -4.44 10.46 9.28
N PHE A 33 -4.37 9.39 8.49
CA PHE A 33 -3.56 8.23 8.86
C PHE A 33 -2.08 8.59 8.99
N SER A 34 -1.58 9.46 8.10
CA SER A 34 -0.19 9.92 8.04
C SER A 34 0.23 10.85 9.18
N GLU A 35 -0.70 11.47 9.90
CA GLU A 35 -0.39 12.34 11.06
C GLU A 35 0.11 11.56 12.29
N GLU A 36 0.07 10.22 12.28
CA GLU A 36 0.70 9.39 13.31
C GLU A 36 2.20 9.19 13.03
N ASP A 37 2.97 8.90 14.09
CA ASP A 37 4.40 8.59 13.99
C ASP A 37 4.62 7.11 13.63
N TYR A 38 5.21 6.88 12.46
CA TYR A 38 5.59 5.55 11.97
C TYR A 38 7.09 5.38 11.74
N ASP A 39 7.94 6.16 12.41
CA ASP A 39 9.41 6.11 12.26
C ASP A 39 10.00 4.73 12.56
N ALA A 40 9.33 3.95 13.41
CA ALA A 40 9.71 2.61 13.80
C ALA A 40 9.40 1.53 12.73
N PHE A 41 8.80 1.90 11.61
CA PHE A 41 8.34 0.99 10.55
C PHE A 41 8.87 1.42 9.18
N CYS A 42 9.10 0.44 8.29
CA CYS A 42 9.43 0.71 6.90
C CYS A 42 8.24 1.30 6.15
N LEU A 43 7.06 0.72 6.37
CA LEU A 43 5.78 1.14 5.86
C LEU A 43 4.68 0.88 6.90
N ALA A 44 3.65 1.70 6.89
CA ALA A 44 2.43 1.51 7.66
C ALA A 44 1.21 1.53 6.74
N TYR A 45 0.27 0.60 6.93
CA TYR A 45 -0.92 0.48 6.11
C TYR A 45 -2.20 0.44 6.95
N MET A 46 -3.22 1.16 6.50
CA MET A 46 -4.58 1.08 7.06
C MET A 46 -5.48 0.28 6.12
N PHE A 47 -6.10 -0.77 6.66
CA PHE A 47 -7.18 -1.47 5.99
C PHE A 47 -8.52 -0.88 6.45
N THR A 48 -9.42 -0.65 5.50
CA THR A 48 -10.75 -0.12 5.82
C THR A 48 -11.85 -0.78 5.00
N TYR A 49 -13.09 -0.47 5.37
CA TYR A 49 -14.30 -0.95 4.70
C TYR A 49 -15.17 0.26 4.32
N ARG A 50 -14.59 1.15 3.53
CA ARG A 50 -15.16 2.45 3.14
C ARG A 50 -15.30 2.49 1.63
N ASP A 51 -16.43 2.96 1.13
CA ASP A 51 -16.64 3.15 -0.30
C ASP A 51 -16.12 4.53 -0.69
N PHE A 52 -14.95 4.58 -1.31
CA PHE A 52 -14.36 5.84 -1.75
C PHE A 52 -14.94 6.25 -3.10
N GLU A 53 -14.99 7.55 -3.33
CA GLU A 53 -15.52 8.11 -4.58
C GLU A 53 -14.74 7.62 -5.80
N MET A 54 -15.44 7.57 -6.94
CA MET A 54 -14.90 7.15 -8.25
C MET A 54 -14.31 5.73 -8.28
N GLY A 55 -14.67 4.89 -7.31
CA GLY A 55 -14.26 3.49 -7.26
C GLY A 55 -12.82 3.27 -6.80
N THR A 56 -12.27 4.21 -6.03
CA THR A 56 -10.88 4.18 -5.56
C THR A 56 -10.69 3.07 -4.53
N LEU A 57 -9.73 2.16 -4.76
CA LEU A 57 -9.47 1.02 -3.88
C LEU A 57 -8.34 1.24 -2.89
N GLY A 58 -7.46 2.22 -3.14
CA GLY A 58 -6.30 2.49 -2.32
C GLY A 58 -5.65 3.82 -2.70
N LEU A 59 -4.73 4.26 -1.85
CA LEU A 59 -3.88 5.42 -2.08
C LEU A 59 -2.63 5.31 -1.21
N ALA A 60 -1.48 5.68 -1.76
CA ALA A 60 -0.21 5.66 -1.05
C ALA A 60 0.67 6.85 -1.41
N TRP A 61 1.52 7.28 -0.48
CA TRP A 61 2.58 8.24 -0.78
C TRP A 61 3.64 7.58 -1.67
N THR A 62 3.87 8.14 -2.85
CA THR A 62 4.83 7.58 -3.79
C THR A 62 6.25 7.91 -3.35
N GLY A 63 7.15 6.92 -3.39
CA GLY A 63 8.56 7.15 -3.16
C GLY A 63 9.22 7.91 -4.32
N ASP A 64 9.99 8.93 -4.01
CA ASP A 64 10.78 9.68 -5.00
C ASP A 64 12.19 9.92 -4.45
N LEU A 65 13.15 10.18 -5.34
CA LEU A 65 14.51 10.59 -4.98
C LEU A 65 14.57 12.08 -4.60
N LYS A 66 13.62 12.88 -5.08
CA LYS A 66 13.56 14.34 -4.88
C LYS A 66 12.49 14.78 -3.88
N ASN A 67 11.44 13.99 -3.74
CA ASN A 67 10.28 14.30 -2.90
C ASN A 67 10.17 13.30 -1.75
N ALA A 68 9.70 13.76 -0.61
CA ALA A 68 9.44 12.90 0.54
C ALA A 68 8.28 11.94 0.27
N GLY A 69 8.44 10.68 0.66
CA GLY A 69 7.39 9.67 0.53
C GLY A 69 7.92 8.25 0.37
N GLY A 70 7.01 7.30 0.61
CA GLY A 70 7.27 5.89 0.38
C GLY A 70 8.11 5.24 1.47
N VAL A 71 8.80 4.15 1.13
CA VAL A 71 9.54 3.33 2.10
C VAL A 71 10.53 4.14 2.91
N CYS A 72 10.71 3.79 4.19
CA CYS A 72 11.68 4.38 5.11
C CYS A 72 11.57 5.90 5.31
N GLU A 73 10.50 6.55 4.86
CA GLU A 73 10.31 7.98 5.10
C GLU A 73 10.07 8.24 6.58
N LYS A 74 10.76 9.24 7.13
CA LYS A 74 10.64 9.64 8.53
C LYS A 74 9.56 10.70 8.71
N ASN A 75 9.03 10.79 9.92
CA ASN A 75 8.08 11.80 10.31
C ASN A 75 8.72 13.18 10.15
N GLY A 76 8.07 14.03 9.36
CA GLY A 76 8.59 15.33 8.97
C GLY A 76 7.50 16.38 8.95
N HIS A 77 7.89 17.65 8.87
CA HIS A 77 6.94 18.75 8.83
C HIS A 77 6.51 19.04 7.38
N TYR A 78 5.25 18.74 7.05
CA TYR A 78 4.70 18.88 5.72
C TYR A 78 3.39 19.67 5.76
N ARG A 79 3.31 20.77 5.00
CA ARG A 79 2.13 21.64 4.89
C ARG A 79 1.56 22.09 6.25
N GLY A 80 2.43 22.38 7.22
CA GLY A 80 2.05 22.90 8.53
C GLY A 80 1.73 21.85 9.60
N SER A 81 1.87 20.55 9.31
CA SER A 81 1.72 19.49 10.31
C SER A 81 2.81 18.42 10.21
N LEU A 82 3.06 17.72 11.32
CA LEU A 82 3.93 16.56 11.33
C LEU A 82 3.19 15.39 10.66
N LYS A 83 3.83 14.77 9.67
CA LYS A 83 3.31 13.60 8.96
C LYS A 83 4.42 12.61 8.67
N SER A 84 4.08 11.33 8.77
CA SER A 84 4.85 10.20 8.26
C SER A 84 4.34 9.84 6.86
N LEU A 85 5.16 10.03 5.83
CA LEU A 85 4.78 9.76 4.43
C LEU A 85 5.21 8.34 3.98
N ASN A 86 5.50 7.44 4.92
CA ASN A 86 5.70 6.01 4.70
C ASN A 86 4.39 5.21 4.84
N THR A 87 3.28 5.81 4.43
CA THR A 87 1.93 5.29 4.66
C THR A 87 1.17 5.00 3.37
N GLY A 88 0.20 4.08 3.49
CA GLY A 88 -0.79 3.78 2.46
C GLY A 88 -2.10 3.28 3.07
N ILE A 89 -3.16 3.33 2.28
CA ILE A 89 -4.49 2.85 2.67
C ILE A 89 -5.06 1.94 1.59
N VAL A 90 -5.84 0.94 2.00
CA VAL A 90 -6.61 0.09 1.10
C VAL A 90 -8.01 -0.15 1.66
N THR A 91 -9.00 -0.19 0.78
CA THR A 91 -10.38 -0.54 1.13
C THR A 91 -10.79 -1.90 0.56
N LEU A 92 -11.66 -2.60 1.28
CA LEU A 92 -12.27 -3.87 0.87
C LEU A 92 -13.72 -3.70 0.38
N LEU A 93 -14.17 -2.46 0.18
CA LEU A 93 -15.51 -2.11 -0.30
C LEU A 93 -15.39 -1.19 -1.52
N ASN A 94 -16.17 -1.47 -2.57
CA ASN A 94 -16.25 -0.64 -3.76
C ASN A 94 -17.65 -0.70 -4.39
N TYR A 95 -18.27 0.44 -4.65
CA TYR A 95 -19.64 0.55 -5.18
C TYR A 95 -20.64 -0.33 -4.42
N GLY A 96 -20.59 -0.26 -3.08
CA GLY A 96 -21.43 -1.04 -2.17
C GLY A 96 -21.16 -2.55 -2.14
N LYS A 97 -20.13 -3.04 -2.84
CA LYS A 97 -19.80 -4.47 -2.96
C LYS A 97 -18.46 -4.81 -2.34
N HIS A 98 -18.42 -5.94 -1.64
CA HIS A 98 -17.19 -6.49 -1.08
C HIS A 98 -16.20 -6.84 -2.20
N VAL A 99 -14.96 -6.36 -2.07
CA VAL A 99 -13.89 -6.62 -3.03
C VAL A 99 -13.30 -8.01 -2.77
N PRO A 100 -13.23 -8.91 -3.77
CA PRO A 100 -12.69 -10.25 -3.56
C PRO A 100 -11.21 -10.23 -3.11
N PRO A 101 -10.76 -11.16 -2.25
CA PRO A 101 -9.39 -11.18 -1.74
C PRO A 101 -8.30 -11.12 -2.81
N ALA A 102 -8.51 -11.77 -3.96
CA ALA A 102 -7.58 -11.75 -5.07
C ALA A 102 -7.38 -10.33 -5.64
N VAL A 103 -8.42 -9.51 -5.67
CA VAL A 103 -8.33 -8.10 -6.10
C VAL A 103 -7.69 -7.27 -4.99
N SER A 104 -8.08 -7.46 -3.73
CA SER A 104 -7.52 -6.74 -2.58
C SER A 104 -6.01 -6.93 -2.42
N HIS A 105 -5.50 -8.15 -2.64
CA HIS A 105 -4.05 -8.40 -2.63
C HIS A 105 -3.32 -7.63 -3.74
N VAL A 106 -3.93 -7.54 -4.92
CA VAL A 106 -3.36 -6.79 -6.06
C VAL A 106 -3.38 -5.30 -5.78
N THR A 107 -4.48 -4.78 -5.22
CA THR A 107 -4.56 -3.39 -4.76
C THR A 107 -3.46 -3.09 -3.74
N LEU A 108 -3.31 -3.92 -2.70
CA LEU A 108 -2.26 -3.71 -1.70
C LEU A 108 -0.87 -3.73 -2.33
N ALA A 109 -0.59 -4.69 -3.22
CA ALA A 109 0.69 -4.75 -3.92
C ALA A 109 0.91 -3.51 -4.80
N HIS A 110 -0.15 -3.00 -5.45
CA HIS A 110 -0.12 -1.78 -6.25
C HIS A 110 0.29 -0.56 -5.43
N GLU A 111 -0.36 -0.36 -4.27
CA GLU A 111 -0.03 0.73 -3.35
C GLU A 111 1.40 0.61 -2.80
N ILE A 112 1.84 -0.61 -2.44
CA ILE A 112 3.22 -0.83 -2.01
C ILE A 112 4.18 -0.49 -3.15
N GLY A 113 3.81 -0.80 -4.39
CA GLY A 113 4.55 -0.40 -5.58
C GLY A 113 4.82 1.10 -5.67
N HIS A 114 3.81 1.91 -5.36
CA HIS A 114 3.96 3.36 -5.25
C HIS A 114 4.98 3.74 -4.18
N ASN A 115 4.92 3.15 -2.99
CA ASN A 115 5.88 3.46 -1.93
C ASN A 115 7.33 3.11 -2.31
N PHE A 116 7.54 2.14 -3.20
CA PHE A 116 8.86 1.78 -3.74
C PHE A 116 9.28 2.68 -4.93
N GLY A 117 8.47 3.68 -5.28
CA GLY A 117 8.74 4.68 -6.30
C GLY A 117 8.41 4.27 -7.72
N SER A 118 7.51 3.30 -7.90
CA SER A 118 6.95 3.03 -9.21
C SER A 118 5.85 4.05 -9.55
N PRO A 119 5.93 4.76 -10.69
CA PRO A 119 4.82 5.59 -11.14
C PRO A 119 3.60 4.75 -11.54
N VAL A 120 2.42 5.35 -11.40
CA VAL A 120 1.06 4.79 -11.64
C VAL A 120 0.94 4.02 -12.95
N MET A 121 1.58 4.53 -14.01
CA MET A 121 1.54 3.92 -15.35
C MET A 121 2.41 2.67 -15.49
N SER A 122 3.42 2.49 -14.63
CA SER A 122 4.47 1.48 -14.83
C SER A 122 4.34 0.26 -13.92
N PHE A 123 3.53 0.31 -12.86
CA PHE A 123 3.43 -0.82 -11.94
C PHE A 123 2.70 -2.02 -12.57
N LEU A 124 1.64 -1.77 -13.35
CA LEU A 124 0.99 -2.82 -14.17
C LEU A 124 1.87 -3.28 -15.35
N SER A 125 2.82 -2.45 -15.80
CA SER A 125 3.62 -2.71 -17.00
C SER A 125 4.91 -3.48 -16.71
N ARG A 126 5.58 -3.26 -15.56
CA ARG A 126 6.93 -3.80 -15.30
C ARG A 126 7.14 -4.47 -13.94
N PHE A 127 6.13 -4.57 -13.07
CA PHE A 127 6.15 -5.49 -11.92
C PHE A 127 4.93 -6.43 -11.91
N CYS A 128 5.11 -7.58 -12.56
CA CYS A 128 4.77 -8.94 -12.14
C CYS A 128 3.35 -9.33 -11.65
N LEU A 129 2.27 -8.71 -12.16
CA LEU A 129 0.98 -9.39 -12.23
C LEU A 129 0.41 -9.18 -13.63
N LYS A 130 0.37 -10.22 -14.45
CA LYS A 130 -0.24 -10.16 -15.77
C LYS A 130 -1.76 -10.11 -15.57
N LEU A 131 -2.32 -8.92 -15.37
CA LEU A 131 -3.77 -8.73 -15.33
C LEU A 131 -4.29 -8.75 -16.77
N SER A 132 -4.51 -9.95 -17.32
CA SER A 132 -5.22 -10.08 -18.59
C SER A 132 -6.71 -9.81 -18.35
N LEU A 133 -7.20 -8.66 -18.82
CA LEU A 133 -8.63 -8.39 -18.93
C LEU A 133 -9.20 -9.31 -20.02
N VAL A 134 -9.72 -10.48 -19.65
CA VAL A 134 -10.45 -11.33 -20.60
C VAL A 134 -11.86 -10.77 -20.73
N ARG A 135 -12.12 -10.04 -21.82
CA ARG A 135 -13.50 -9.75 -22.24
C ARG A 135 -14.13 -11.06 -22.72
N THR A 136 -14.97 -11.68 -21.91
CA THR A 136 -15.92 -12.69 -22.42
C THR A 136 -17.02 -11.99 -23.19
N LEU A 137 -17.36 -12.53 -24.37
CA LEU A 137 -18.31 -11.97 -25.36
C LEU A 137 -19.76 -11.72 -24.86
N ASN A 138 -20.05 -11.96 -23.57
CA ASN A 138 -21.39 -11.90 -22.98
C ASN A 138 -21.54 -10.83 -21.86
N GLY A 139 -20.71 -9.79 -21.83
CA GLY A 139 -20.97 -8.60 -21.01
C GLY A 139 -20.79 -8.71 -19.49
N HIS A 140 -20.32 -9.85 -18.97
CA HIS A 140 -19.89 -9.99 -17.57
C HIS A 140 -18.35 -9.88 -17.46
N SER A 141 -17.85 -8.87 -16.73
CA SER A 141 -16.43 -8.72 -16.39
C SER A 141 -16.06 -9.66 -15.23
N ASN A 142 -15.43 -10.80 -15.53
CA ASN A 142 -14.80 -11.64 -14.52
C ASN A 142 -13.28 -11.42 -14.54
N ILE A 143 -12.74 -10.85 -13.46
CA ILE A 143 -11.29 -10.67 -13.29
C ILE A 143 -10.70 -12.00 -12.84
N LYS A 144 -9.98 -12.69 -13.74
CA LYS A 144 -9.24 -13.91 -13.40
C LYS A 144 -7.81 -13.54 -13.00
N CYS A 145 -7.57 -13.35 -11.71
CA CYS A 145 -6.22 -13.12 -11.16
C CYS A 145 -5.46 -14.44 -11.07
N GLN A 146 -4.50 -14.66 -11.96
CA GLN A 146 -3.55 -15.77 -11.86
C GLN A 146 -2.33 -15.29 -11.07
N ILE A 147 -2.25 -15.64 -9.79
CA ILE A 147 -1.12 -15.29 -8.92
C ILE A 147 0.03 -16.24 -9.24
N ASN A 148 0.95 -15.83 -10.12
CA ASN A 148 2.23 -16.52 -10.24
C ASN A 148 3.08 -16.21 -9.00
N PRO A 149 3.84 -17.19 -8.47
CA PRO A 149 4.71 -16.95 -7.32
C PRO A 149 5.67 -15.80 -7.65
N ILE A 150 5.68 -14.81 -6.77
CA ILE A 150 6.47 -13.58 -6.86
C ILE A 150 7.95 -13.96 -6.95
N LYS A 151 8.48 -14.07 -8.16
CA LYS A 151 9.92 -13.94 -8.38
C LYS A 151 10.18 -12.44 -8.36
N ILE A 152 10.77 -11.95 -7.26
CA ILE A 152 11.39 -10.62 -7.24
C ILE A 152 12.33 -10.61 -8.45
N ALA A 153 11.98 -9.82 -9.46
CA ALA A 153 12.71 -9.81 -10.72
C ALA A 153 14.18 -9.47 -10.41
N LYS A 154 15.11 -10.35 -10.78
CA LYS A 154 16.53 -9.99 -10.80
C LYS A 154 16.68 -8.77 -11.72
N PRO A 155 17.38 -7.71 -11.31
CA PRO A 155 17.52 -6.52 -12.12
C PRO A 155 18.43 -6.84 -13.30
N THR A 156 17.85 -7.02 -14.49
CA THR A 156 18.61 -7.16 -15.75
C THR A 156 18.42 -5.95 -16.66
N SER A 157 18.39 -4.73 -16.10
CA SER A 157 18.72 -3.50 -16.83
C SER A 157 19.05 -2.33 -15.87
N PRO A 158 19.93 -1.37 -16.25
CA PRO A 158 20.51 -0.41 -15.31
C PRO A 158 19.69 0.88 -15.07
N GLN A 159 18.41 0.97 -15.41
CA GLN A 159 17.73 2.29 -15.52
C GLN A 159 16.28 2.37 -15.02
N ASN A 160 15.95 1.75 -13.88
CA ASN A 160 14.64 1.98 -13.25
C ASN A 160 14.83 2.79 -11.95
N ALA A 161 14.19 3.96 -11.83
CA ALA A 161 14.23 4.80 -10.62
C ALA A 161 13.86 4.03 -9.34
N CYS A 162 12.95 3.06 -9.44
CA CYS A 162 12.62 2.12 -8.37
C CYS A 162 13.85 1.33 -7.87
N SER A 163 14.74 0.85 -8.75
CA SER A 163 15.95 0.14 -8.33
C SER A 163 16.96 1.02 -7.59
N VAL A 164 17.08 2.29 -7.99
CA VAL A 164 17.99 3.26 -7.36
C VAL A 164 17.44 3.71 -6.01
N LEU A 165 16.15 4.09 -5.97
CA LEU A 165 15.47 4.49 -4.74
C LEU A 165 15.51 3.38 -3.70
N VAL A 166 15.19 2.15 -4.09
CA VAL A 166 15.25 1.00 -3.19
C VAL A 166 16.67 0.78 -2.69
N SER A 167 17.68 0.87 -3.56
CA SER A 167 19.08 0.71 -3.14
C SER A 167 19.52 1.76 -2.11
N LEU A 168 19.07 3.01 -2.27
CA LEU A 168 19.39 4.11 -1.35
C LEU A 168 18.62 4.02 -0.03
N LYS A 169 17.35 3.61 -0.08
CA LYS A 169 16.49 3.56 1.11
C LYS A 169 16.60 2.24 1.89
N CYS A 170 17.06 1.15 1.26
CA CYS A 170 17.18 -0.17 1.89
C CYS A 170 17.97 -0.15 3.22
N PRO A 171 19.17 0.46 3.31
CA PRO A 171 19.95 0.48 4.55
C PRO A 171 19.29 1.24 5.71
N LEU A 172 18.26 2.07 5.44
CA LEU A 172 17.66 2.94 6.45
C LEU A 172 16.67 2.22 7.36
N CYS A 173 15.96 1.21 6.84
CA CYS A 173 14.87 0.61 7.59
C CYS A 173 14.55 -0.86 7.23
N PHE A 174 15.25 -1.45 6.24
CA PHE A 174 15.09 -2.86 5.93
C PHE A 174 15.95 -3.67 6.91
N PHE A 175 15.36 -4.72 7.44
CA PHE A 175 16.03 -5.67 8.31
C PHE A 175 16.37 -6.91 7.51
N GLU A 176 17.44 -7.60 7.87
CA GLU A 176 17.70 -8.93 7.34
C GLU A 176 16.48 -9.84 7.59
N PRO A 177 16.12 -10.71 6.63
CA PRO A 177 15.03 -11.63 6.84
C PRO A 177 15.38 -12.53 8.02
N ILE A 178 14.61 -12.43 9.11
CA ILE A 178 14.59 -13.48 10.12
C ILE A 178 14.09 -14.73 9.39
N ILE A 179 14.97 -15.67 9.09
CA ILE A 179 14.58 -16.97 8.55
C ILE A 179 13.87 -17.70 9.68
N THR A 180 12.57 -17.48 9.82
CA THR A 180 11.74 -18.31 10.70
C THR A 180 11.54 -19.64 9.99
N TYR A 181 12.40 -20.61 10.29
CA TYR A 181 12.08 -22.01 10.05
C TYR A 181 10.89 -22.35 10.97
N CYS A 182 9.69 -22.43 10.42
CA CYS A 182 8.62 -23.17 11.07
C CYS A 182 9.08 -24.63 11.11
N MET A 183 9.73 -25.05 12.21
CA MET A 183 9.90 -26.47 12.48
C MET A 183 8.50 -27.03 12.73
N GLY A 184 7.98 -27.74 11.73
CA GLY A 184 6.76 -28.51 11.87
C GLY A 184 6.92 -29.51 13.01
N LYS A 185 5.97 -29.50 13.93
CA LYS A 185 5.62 -30.66 14.73
C LYS A 185 4.42 -31.32 14.08
#